data_AF-A0A840PTV6-F1
#
_entry.id   AF-A0A840PTV6-F1
#
_cell.length_a   1.000
_cell.length_b   1.000
_cell.length_c   1.000
_cell.angle_alpha   90.00
_cell.angle_beta   90.00
_cell.angle_gamma   90.00
#
_symmetry.space_group_name_H-M   'P 1'
#
loop_
_entity.id
_entity.type
_entity.pdbx_description
1 polymer ?
#
loop_
_entity_poly.entity_id
_entity_poly.type
_entity_poly.pdbx_seq_one_letter_code
_entity_poly.pdbx_strand_id
1 'polypeptide(L)' 'MKNYKRFIDEEIAYKELKESLEKALARQLTELEDRKMKWLARDEYETIGVFVDIFKELSDK' A
#
# COMPACT_ATOMS: atom_id res chain seq x y z
N MET A 1 -0.44 12.35 -15.45
CA MET A 1 -1.01 11.58 -14.32
C MET A 1 -0.16 10.35 -14.11
N LYS A 2 0.16 9.99 -12.86
CA LYS A 2 0.77 8.69 -12.57
C LYS A 2 -0.23 7.59 -12.96
N ASN A 3 0.26 6.48 -13.50
CA ASN A 3 -0.59 5.37 -13.94
C ASN A 3 -0.66 4.32 -12.81
N TYR A 4 -1.83 4.21 -12.21
CA TYR A 4 -2.10 3.30 -11.09
C TYR A 4 -2.86 2.03 -11.48
N LYS A 5 -3.07 1.78 -12.79
CA LYS A 5 -3.87 0.63 -13.28
C LYS A 5 -3.39 -0.74 -12.79
N ARG A 6 -2.13 -0.88 -12.37
CA ARG A 6 -1.61 -2.12 -11.77
C ARG A 6 -2.30 -2.48 -10.45
N PHE A 7 -2.87 -1.50 -9.75
CA PHE A 7 -3.63 -1.69 -8.51
C PHE A 7 -5.10 -2.07 -8.74
N ILE A 8 -5.52 -2.24 -9.99
CA ILE A 8 -6.78 -2.93 -10.30
C ILE A 8 -6.70 -4.40 -9.84
N ASP A 9 -5.50 -4.98 -9.84
CA ASP A 9 -5.25 -6.29 -9.25
C ASP A 9 -5.13 -6.14 -7.72
N GLU A 10 -6.12 -6.67 -7.01
CA GLU A 10 -6.19 -6.59 -5.54
C GLU A 10 -5.00 -7.25 -4.84
N GLU A 11 -4.41 -8.30 -5.44
CA GLU A 11 -3.24 -8.98 -4.87
C GLU A 11 -2.01 -8.09 -4.97
N ILE A 12 -1.82 -7.44 -6.12
CA ILE A 12 -0.75 -6.44 -6.33
C ILE A 12 -0.96 -5.24 -5.41
N ALA A 13 -2.18 -4.73 -5.31
CA ALA A 13 -2.53 -3.61 -4.43
C ALA A 13 -2.20 -3.90 -2.97
N TYR A 14 -2.65 -5.04 -2.45
CA TYR A 14 -2.38 -5.45 -1.08
C TYR A 14 -0.89 -5.61 -0.82
N LYS A 15 -0.18 -6.31 -1.73
CA LYS A 15 1.25 -6.54 -1.59
C LYS A 15 2.03 -5.23 -1.53
N GLU A 16 1.81 -4.32 -2.48
CA GLU A 16 2.53 -3.04 -2.50
C GLU A 16 2.16 -2.14 -1.31
N LEU A 17 0.89 -2.09 -0.89
CA LEU A 17 0.48 -1.36 0.33
C LEU A 17 1.21 -1.87 1.57
N LYS A 18 1.21 -3.20 1.75
CA LYS A 18 1.88 -3.83 2.89
C LYS A 18 3.38 -3.56 2.88
N GLU A 19 4.06 -3.91 1.79
CA GLU A 19 5.52 -3.82 1.71
C GLU A 19 6.00 -2.37 1.87
N SER A 20 5.30 -1.41 1.25
CA SER A 20 5.66 0.00 1.38
C SER A 20 5.44 0.54 2.79
N LEU A 21 4.34 0.16 3.45
CA LEU A 21 4.08 0.58 4.84
C LEU A 21 5.06 -0.06 5.83
N GLU A 22 5.37 -1.36 5.68
CA GLU A 22 6.36 -2.04 6.53
C GLU A 22 7.76 -1.42 6.38
N LYS A 23 8.14 -1.06 5.15
CA LYS A 23 9.39 -0.34 4.88
C LYS A 23 9.39 1.03 5.57
N ALA A 24 8.30 1.80 5.46
CA ALA A 24 8.18 3.12 6.08
C ALA A 24 8.21 3.07 7.61
N LEU A 25 7.66 2.01 8.22
CA LEU A 25 7.63 1.82 9.67
C LEU A 25 8.90 1.16 10.23
N ALA A 26 9.78 0.64 9.37
CA ALA A 26 10.92 -0.20 9.74
C ALA A 26 10.54 -1.39 10.66
N ARG A 27 9.32 -1.92 10.49
CA ARG A 27 8.80 -3.10 11.21
C ARG A 27 7.70 -3.78 10.40
N GLN A 28 7.40 -5.02 10.77
CA GLN A 28 6.24 -5.72 10.24
C GLN A 28 4.92 -5.12 10.76
N LEU A 29 3.87 -5.26 9.96
CA LEU A 29 2.52 -4.93 10.40
C LEU A 29 2.06 -5.91 11.48
N THR A 30 1.35 -5.37 12.47
CA THR A 30 0.53 -6.19 13.36
C THR A 30 -0.58 -6.88 12.57
N GLU A 31 -1.17 -7.93 13.13
CA GLU A 31 -2.26 -8.66 12.47
C GLU A 31 -3.46 -7.75 12.15
N LEU A 32 -3.74 -6.77 13.01
CA LEU A 32 -4.80 -5.80 12.77
C LEU A 32 -4.47 -4.88 11.59
N GLU A 33 -3.24 -4.34 11.54
CA GLU A 33 -2.77 -3.49 10.45
C GLU A 33 -2.75 -4.24 9.10
N ASP A 34 -2.24 -5.48 9.06
CA ASP A 34 -2.23 -6.33 7.86
C ASP A 34 -3.64 -6.56 7.31
N ARG A 35 -4.59 -6.85 8.21
CA ARG A 35 -6.00 -7.02 7.85
C ARG A 35 -6.62 -5.75 7.30
N LYS A 36 -6.23 -4.58 7.83
CA LYS A 36 -6.68 -3.29 7.30
C LYS A 36 -6.05 -2.97 5.94
N MET A 37 -4.80 -3.37 5.69
CA MET A 37 -4.19 -3.26 4.36
C MET A 37 -4.91 -4.14 3.33
N LYS A 38 -5.29 -5.37 3.70
CA LYS A 38 -6.13 -6.22 2.83
C LYS A 38 -7.48 -5.60 2.52
N TRP A 39 -8.09 -4.89 3.47
CA TRP A 39 -9.35 -4.20 3.25
C TRP A 39 -9.17 -2.97 2.36
N LEU A 40 -8.13 -2.16 2.60
CA LEU A 40 -7.79 -0.97 1.81
C LEU A 40 -7.43 -1.31 0.35
N ALA A 41 -6.80 -2.46 0.11
CA ALA A 41 -6.43 -2.93 -1.21
C ALA A 41 -7.61 -3.19 -2.17
N ARG A 42 -8.85 -3.18 -1.66
CA ARG A 42 -10.08 -3.34 -2.44
C ARG A 42 -10.74 -2.02 -2.81
N ASP A 43 -10.18 -0.91 -2.34
CA ASP A 43 -10.66 0.43 -2.66
C ASP A 43 -10.26 0.81 -4.10
N GLU A 44 -10.62 2.03 -4.49
CA GLU A 44 -10.31 2.58 -5.81
C GLU A 44 -8.78 2.59 -6.08
N TYR A 45 -8.39 2.15 -7.28
CA TYR A 45 -6.99 1.84 -7.60
C TYR A 45 -6.07 3.07 -7.62
N GLU A 46 -6.57 4.27 -7.95
CA GLU A 46 -5.82 5.51 -7.83
C GLU A 46 -5.56 5.86 -6.35
N THR A 47 -6.54 5.66 -5.48
CA THR A 47 -6.44 5.87 -4.03
C THR A 47 -5.34 4.99 -3.43
N ILE A 48 -5.33 3.70 -3.78
CA ILE A 48 -4.27 2.75 -3.38
C ILE A 48 -2.91 3.27 -3.83
N GLY A 49 -2.81 3.71 -5.09
CA GLY A 49 -1.56 4.21 -5.63
C GLY A 49 -1.03 5.46 -4.96
N VAL A 50 -1.91 6.36 -4.52
CA VAL A 50 -1.54 7.52 -3.72
C VAL A 50 -0.96 7.10 -2.37
N PHE A 51 -1.58 6.15 -1.66
CA PHE A 51 -1.07 5.67 -0.37
C PHE A 51 0.30 4.99 -0.50
N VAL A 52 0.47 4.13 -1.50
CA VAL A 52 1.77 3.47 -1.76
C VAL A 52 2.87 4.51 -2.01
N ASP A 53 2.57 5.56 -2.76
CA ASP A 53 3.54 6.64 -3.02
C ASP A 53 3.88 7.43 -1.75
N ILE A 54 2.88 7.72 -0.90
CA ILE A 54 3.10 8.38 0.39
C ILE A 54 4.01 7.53 1.29
N PHE A 55 3.75 6.21 1.39
CA PHE A 55 4.57 5.32 2.21
C PHE A 55 6.01 5.21 1.69
N LYS A 56 6.18 5.14 0.36
CA LYS A 56 7.52 5.16 -0.26
C LYS A 56 8.26 6.45 0.08
N GLU A 57 7.61 7.61 -0.02
CA GLU A 57 8.22 8.90 0.35
C GLU A 57 8.66 8.95 1.82
N LEU A 58 7.85 8.39 2.74
CA LEU A 58 8.20 8.31 4.15
C LEU A 58 9.42 7.42 4.43
N SER A 59 9.61 6.37 3.62
CA SER A 59 10.73 5.43 3.76
C SER A 59 12.06 5.92 3.19
N ASP A 60 12.02 6.92 2.29
CA ASP A 60 13.20 7.46 1.60
C ASP A 60 13.74 8.76 2.27
N LYS A 61 13.24 9.09 3.49
CA LYS A 61 13.73 10.15 4.37
C LYS A 61 14.69 9.59 5.41
#